data_AF-A0A7V5E942-F1
#
_entry.id   AF-A0A7V5E942-F1
#
_cell.length_a   1.000
_cell.length_b   1.000
_cell.length_c   1.000
_cell.angle_alpha   90.00
_cell.angle_beta   90.00
_cell.angle_gamma   90.00
#
_symmetry.space_group_name_H-M   'P 1'
#
loop_
_entity.id
_entity.type
_entity.pdbx_description
1 polymer ?
#
loop_
_entity_poly.entity_id
_entity_poly.type
_entity_poly.pdbx_seq_one_letter_code
_entity_poly.pdbx_strand_id
1 'polypeptide(L)'
;MAAKVERDITSLRSTIKWLLSEGLIVETEREVNPDLEITALQKKFDGGLGMLFRNVKGYKHIQAITNMYANRDVINKIFGWEGERDRTVKLSKALTHPIPPEEVKDAPV
;
A
#
# COMPACT_ATOMS: atom_id res chain seq x y z
N MET A 1 4.45 15.34 10.73
CA MET A 1 3.84 14.98 9.43
C MET A 1 4.94 14.93 8.39
N ALA A 2 4.97 13.89 7.55
CA ALA A 2 5.92 13.83 6.44
C ALA A 2 5.66 14.97 5.45
N ALA A 3 6.70 15.46 4.78
CA ALA A 3 6.54 16.44 3.71
C ALA A 3 5.64 15.85 2.61
N LYS A 4 4.74 16.67 2.05
CA LYS A 4 3.84 16.23 0.98
C LYS A 4 4.65 15.79 -0.24
N VAL A 5 4.35 14.60 -0.78
CA VAL A 5 5.04 14.00 -1.92
C VAL A 5 4.06 13.87 -3.08
N GLU A 6 4.56 13.95 -4.31
CA GLU A 6 3.77 13.64 -5.50
C GLU A 6 3.30 12.18 -5.50
N ARG A 7 2.11 11.92 -6.07
CA ARG A 7 1.56 10.56 -6.17
C ARG A 7 2.33 9.77 -7.23
N ASP A 8 3.16 8.85 -6.77
CA ASP A 8 3.82 7.83 -7.58
C ASP A 8 3.44 6.43 -7.07
N ILE A 9 2.74 5.68 -7.91
CA ILE A 9 2.27 4.31 -7.63
C ILE A 9 2.97 3.25 -8.47
N THR A 10 4.07 3.60 -9.14
CA THR A 10 4.81 2.69 -10.04
C THR A 10 5.68 1.69 -9.28
N SER A 11 5.92 1.91 -7.98
CA SER A 11 6.59 0.96 -7.09
C SER A 11 5.92 0.93 -5.72
N LEU A 12 6.07 -0.18 -4.99
CA LEU A 12 5.58 -0.27 -3.61
C LEU A 12 6.22 0.79 -2.70
N ARG A 13 7.52 1.05 -2.89
CA ARG A 13 8.28 2.00 -2.06
C ARG A 13 7.80 3.44 -2.25
N SER A 14 7.59 3.88 -3.49
CA SER A 14 7.04 5.21 -3.78
C SER A 14 5.59 5.33 -3.33
N THR A 15 4.77 4.28 -3.53
CA THR A 15 3.39 4.22 -3.04
C THR A 15 3.32 4.41 -1.53
N ILE A 16 4.11 3.67 -0.74
CA ILE A 16 4.17 3.78 0.73
C ILE A 16 4.57 5.19 1.16
N LYS A 17 5.60 5.76 0.51
CA LYS A 17 6.07 7.13 0.82
C LYS A 17 4.95 8.16 0.60
N TRP A 18 4.23 8.06 -0.51
CA TRP A 18 3.09 8.93 -0.80
C TRP A 18 1.96 8.72 0.21
N LEU A 19 1.56 7.47 0.49
CA LEU A 19 0.49 7.17 1.46
C LEU A 19 0.82 7.67 2.88
N LEU A 20 2.07 7.56 3.33
CA LEU A 20 2.52 8.15 4.61
C LEU A 20 2.37 9.68 4.60
N SER A 21 2.73 10.34 3.49
CA SER A 21 2.61 11.80 3.37
C SER A 21 1.16 12.28 3.38
N GLU A 22 0.22 11.44 2.95
CA GLU A 22 -1.22 11.71 2.96
C GLU A 22 -1.92 11.22 4.24
N GLY A 23 -1.20 10.57 5.17
CA GLY A 23 -1.78 9.99 6.38
C GLY A 23 -2.72 8.81 6.13
N LEU A 24 -2.53 8.10 5.01
CA LEU A 24 -3.39 6.98 4.56
C LEU A 24 -2.85 5.60 4.94
N ILE A 25 -1.70 5.55 5.60
CA ILE A 25 -1.19 4.38 6.32
C ILE A 25 -0.57 4.82 7.65
N VAL A 26 -0.56 3.92 8.62
CA VAL A 26 0.03 4.13 9.94
C VAL A 26 1.35 3.39 10.02
N GLU A 27 2.35 3.99 10.68
CA GLU A 27 3.65 3.37 10.89
C GLU A 27 3.98 3.20 12.38
N THR A 28 4.81 2.21 12.69
CA THR A 28 5.36 2.02 14.03
C THR A 28 6.79 1.49 13.97
N GLU A 29 7.60 1.96 14.91
CA GLU A 29 8.97 1.49 15.16
C GLU A 29 9.06 0.47 16.30
N ARG A 30 7.95 0.22 17.01
CA ARG A 30 7.90 -0.80 18.05
C ARG A 30 8.17 -2.17 17.43
N GLU A 31 8.99 -2.98 18.09
CA GLU A 31 9.24 -4.36 17.68
C GLU A 31 7.92 -5.13 17.65
N VAL A 32 7.65 -5.82 16.54
CA VAL A 32 6.51 -6.71 16.37
C VAL A 32 6.99 -8.15 16.15
N ASN A 33 6.34 -9.12 16.79
CA ASN A 33 6.60 -10.53 16.55
C ASN A 33 5.92 -10.99 15.24
N PRO A 34 6.66 -11.52 14.27
CA PRO A 34 6.03 -12.06 13.06
C PRO A 34 5.15 -13.28 13.35
N ASP A 35 5.40 -13.99 14.45
CA ASP A 35 4.57 -15.12 14.86
C ASP A 35 3.26 -14.64 15.51
N LEU A 36 2.19 -14.71 14.71
CA LEU A 36 0.79 -14.39 15.04
C LEU A 36 0.47 -12.95 15.47
N GLU A 37 1.41 -12.17 16.00
CA GLU A 37 1.14 -10.79 16.45
C GLU A 37 0.81 -9.88 15.26
N ILE A 38 1.59 -9.93 14.17
CA ILE A 38 1.27 -9.18 12.95
C ILE A 38 -0.14 -9.53 12.45
N THR A 39 -0.48 -10.82 12.36
CA THR A 39 -1.81 -11.26 11.92
C THR A 39 -2.92 -10.84 12.88
N ALA A 40 -2.68 -10.87 14.19
CA ALA A 40 -3.64 -10.43 15.20
C ALA A 40 -3.91 -8.91 15.08
N LEU A 41 -2.87 -8.11 14.90
CA LEU A 41 -2.99 -6.67 14.65
C LEU A 41 -3.70 -6.42 13.31
N GLN A 42 -3.27 -7.11 12.25
CA GLN A 42 -3.88 -7.06 10.93
C GLN A 42 -5.40 -7.30 11.00
N LYS A 43 -5.84 -8.34 11.73
CA LYS A 43 -7.25 -8.67 11.84
C LYS A 43 -8.02 -7.66 12.68
N LYS A 44 -7.41 -7.15 13.75
CA LYS A 44 -8.02 -6.12 14.61
C LYS A 44 -8.28 -4.82 13.86
N PHE A 45 -7.44 -4.47 12.89
CA PHE A 45 -7.55 -3.25 12.08
C PHE A 45 -8.01 -3.53 10.63
N ASP A 46 -8.68 -4.65 10.40
CA ASP A 46 -9.22 -5.03 9.10
C ASP A 46 -10.28 -4.01 8.63
N GLY A 47 -10.25 -3.62 7.36
CA GLY A 47 -11.03 -2.51 6.80
C GLY A 47 -10.53 -1.10 7.13
N GLY A 48 -9.56 -0.96 8.03
CA GLY A 48 -8.90 0.30 8.40
C GLY A 48 -7.77 0.73 7.46
N LEU A 49 -6.92 1.63 7.94
CA LEU A 49 -5.70 2.03 7.22
C LEU A 49 -4.66 0.89 7.22
N GLY A 50 -3.79 0.89 6.20
CA GLY A 50 -2.64 0.00 6.17
C GLY A 50 -1.66 0.26 7.31
N MET A 51 -0.94 -0.77 7.73
CA MET A 51 0.03 -0.70 8.84
C MET A 51 1.44 -1.07 8.35
N LEU A 52 2.41 -0.20 8.57
CA LEU A 52 3.82 -0.41 8.29
C LEU A 52 4.60 -0.64 9.61
N PHE A 53 5.08 -1.86 9.79
CA PHE A 53 5.95 -2.26 10.89
C PHE A 53 7.42 -2.12 10.47
N ARG A 54 8.13 -1.16 11.08
CA ARG A 54 9.53 -0.87 10.74
C ARG A 54 10.54 -1.82 11.39
N ASN A 55 10.13 -2.52 12.45
CA ASN A 55 10.99 -3.38 13.24
C ASN A 55 10.33 -4.73 13.49
N VAL A 56 10.75 -5.76 12.77
CA VAL A 56 10.23 -7.14 12.90
C VAL A 56 11.22 -7.96 13.72
N LYS A 57 10.74 -8.59 14.80
CA LYS A 57 11.55 -9.40 15.72
C LYS A 57 12.31 -10.48 14.96
N GLY A 58 13.63 -10.52 15.14
CA GLY A 58 14.53 -11.46 14.46
C GLY A 58 14.96 -11.06 13.04
N TYR A 59 14.38 -10.00 12.46
CA TYR A 59 14.63 -9.59 11.07
C TYR A 59 14.94 -8.09 10.93
N LYS A 60 16.16 -7.68 11.32
CA LYS A 60 16.58 -6.26 11.32
C LYS A 60 16.53 -5.56 9.95
N HIS A 61 16.52 -6.30 8.85
CA HIS A 61 16.55 -5.79 7.49
C HIS A 61 15.17 -5.82 6.81
N ILE A 62 14.15 -6.37 7.48
CA ILE A 62 12.81 -6.55 6.92
C ILE A 62 11.83 -5.61 7.62
N GLN A 63 10.96 -5.03 6.81
CA GLN A 63 9.78 -4.30 7.26
C GLN A 63 8.55 -5.06 6.76
N ALA A 64 7.46 -5.04 7.52
CA ALA A 64 6.22 -5.67 7.13
C ALA A 64 5.16 -4.60 6.91
N ILE A 65 4.42 -4.71 5.81
CA ILE A 65 3.25 -3.87 5.55
C ILE A 65 2.02 -4.74 5.35
N THR A 66 0.91 -4.36 5.96
CA THR A 66 -0.37 -5.07 5.84
C THR A 66 -1.52 -4.11 5.54
N ASN A 67 -2.66 -4.65 5.11
CA ASN A 67 -3.93 -3.93 4.93
C ASN A 67 -3.92 -2.75 3.93
N MET A 68 -2.92 -2.67 3.04
CA MET A 68 -2.82 -1.62 2.01
C MET A 68 -4.08 -1.44 1.15
N TYR A 69 -4.77 -2.55 0.88
CA TYR A 69 -5.99 -2.56 0.06
C TYR A 69 -7.25 -2.93 0.86
N ALA A 70 -7.22 -2.78 2.19
CA ALA A 70 -8.37 -3.14 3.05
C ALA A 70 -9.47 -2.07 3.04
N ASN A 71 -9.12 -0.81 2.72
CA ASN A 71 -10.05 0.32 2.72
C ASN A 71 -10.32 0.83 1.29
N ARG A 72 -11.60 0.85 0.89
CA ARG A 72 -12.01 1.23 -0.47
C ARG A 72 -11.75 2.69 -0.81
N ASP A 73 -11.84 3.60 0.16
CA ASP A 73 -11.57 5.03 -0.08
C ASP A 73 -10.07 5.25 -0.35
N VAL A 74 -9.21 4.53 0.38
CA VAL A 74 -7.76 4.52 0.12
C VAL A 74 -7.47 3.93 -1.26
N ILE A 75 -8.09 2.79 -1.61
CA ILE A 75 -7.96 2.19 -2.95
C ILE A 75 -8.38 3.18 -4.05
N ASN A 76 -9.53 3.83 -3.89
CA ASN A 76 -10.03 4.82 -4.85
C ASN A 76 -9.02 5.97 -4.99
N LYS A 77 -8.42 6.46 -3.90
CA LYS A 77 -7.35 7.47 -3.96
C LYS A 77 -6.08 6.98 -4.67
N ILE A 78 -5.62 5.76 -4.39
CA ILE A 78 -4.44 5.15 -5.02
C ILE A 78 -4.60 5.17 -6.54
N PHE A 79 -5.74 4.70 -7.03
CA PHE A 79 -5.98 4.56 -8.48
C PHE A 79 -6.63 5.79 -9.13
N GLY A 80 -6.87 6.88 -8.38
CA GLY A 80 -7.46 8.11 -8.91
C GLY A 80 -8.91 7.95 -9.37
N TRP A 81 -9.68 7.14 -8.65
CA TRP A 81 -11.12 6.96 -8.85
C TRP A 81 -11.91 7.93 -7.96
N GLU A 82 -12.92 8.57 -8.53
CA GLU A 82 -13.79 9.51 -7.79
C GLU A 82 -14.75 8.77 -6.85
N GLY A 83 -15.02 7.50 -7.10
CA GLY A 83 -15.87 6.65 -6.29
C GLY A 83 -16.14 5.29 -6.94
N GLU A 84 -17.07 4.54 -6.36
CA GLU A 84 -17.33 3.13 -6.71
C GLU A 84 -17.76 2.95 -8.18
N ARG A 85 -18.60 3.86 -8.70
CA ARG A 85 -19.04 3.82 -10.10
C ARG A 85 -17.88 4.07 -11.06
N ASP A 86 -17.09 5.12 -10.80
CA ASP A 86 -15.94 5.48 -11.62
C ASP A 86 -14.89 4.36 -11.63
N ARG A 87 -14.63 3.76 -10.46
CA ARG A 87 -13.80 2.55 -10.34
C ARG A 87 -14.31 1.45 -11.26
N THR A 88 -15.59 1.11 -11.19
CA THR A 88 -16.16 0.00 -11.98
C THR A 88 -15.95 0.22 -13.48
N VAL A 89 -16.23 1.44 -13.97
CA VAL A 89 -16.08 1.78 -15.38
C VAL A 89 -14.61 1.77 -15.81
N LYS A 90 -13.73 2.46 -15.06
CA LYS A 90 -12.30 2.56 -15.38
C LYS A 90 -11.58 1.21 -15.28
N LEU A 91 -11.92 0.39 -14.28
CA LEU A 91 -11.36 -0.95 -14.12
C LEU A 91 -11.80 -1.88 -15.26
N SER A 92 -13.08 -1.87 -15.63
CA SER A 92 -13.58 -2.64 -16.78
C SER A 92 -12.88 -2.26 -18.08
N LYS A 93 -12.67 -0.95 -18.32
CA LYS A 93 -11.91 -0.46 -19.46
C LYS A 93 -10.46 -0.95 -19.43
N ALA A 94 -9.78 -0.87 -18.28
CA ALA A 94 -8.39 -1.32 -18.13
C ALA A 94 -8.23 -2.83 -18.39
N LEU A 95 -9.19 -3.64 -17.96
CA LEU A 95 -9.19 -5.09 -18.19
C LEU A 95 -9.42 -5.46 -19.67
N THR A 96 -10.20 -4.68 -20.39
CA THR A 96 -10.53 -4.92 -21.81
C THR A 96 -9.57 -4.24 -22.79
N HIS A 97 -8.78 -3.29 -22.32
CA HIS A 97 -7.78 -2.55 -23.09
C HIS A 97 -6.44 -2.54 -22.35
N PRO A 98 -5.82 -3.71 -22.15
CA PRO A 98 -4.55 -3.80 -21.43
C PRO A 98 -3.44 -3.10 -22.20
N ILE A 99 -2.52 -2.49 -21.46
CA ILE A 99 -1.24 -2.01 -22.00
C ILE A 99 -0.24 -3.14 -21.82
N PRO A 100 0.44 -3.59 -22.89
CA PRO A 100 1.45 -4.65 -22.77
C PRO A 100 2.62 -4.17 -21.88
N PRO A 101 3.22 -5.06 -21.09
CA PRO A 101 4.44 -4.72 -20.36
C PRO A 101 5.60 -4.47 -21.33
N GLU A 102 6.59 -3.70 -20.87
CA GLU A 102 7.84 -3.48 -21.59
C GLU A 102 8.98 -4.27 -20.94
N GLU A 103 9.86 -4.84 -21.77
CA GLU A 103 11.07 -5.51 -21.29
C GLU A 103 12.16 -4.48 -21.01
N VAL A 104 12.75 -4.56 -19.82
CA VAL A 104 13.85 -3.69 -19.38
C VAL A 104 15.06 -4.52 -19.01
N LYS A 105 16.26 -3.98 -19.25
CA LYS A 105 17.53 -4.71 -19.02
C LYS A 105 17.88 -4.87 -17.54
N ASP A 106 17.48 -3.91 -16.71
CA ASP A 106 17.79 -3.86 -15.29
C ASP A 106 16.64 -3.14 -14.56
N ALA A 107 16.28 -3.64 -13.39
CA ALA A 107 15.20 -3.08 -12.57
C ALA A 107 15.35 -3.52 -11.10
N PRO A 108 14.93 -2.68 -10.14
CA PRO A 108 14.66 -3.13 -8.78
C PRO A 108 13.56 -4.20 -8.78
N VAL A 109 13.72 -5.26 -7.98
CA VAL A 109 12.71 -6.32 -7.78
C VAL A 109 11.71 -5.98 -6.69
#